data_AF-A0A2N3N0J4-F1
#
_entry.id   AF-A0A2N3N0J4-F1
#
_cell.length_a   1.000
_cell.length_b   1.000
_cell.length_c   1.000
_cell.angle_alpha   90.00
_cell.angle_beta   90.00
_cell.angle_gamma   90.00
#
_symmetry.space_group_name_H-M   'P 1'
#
loop_
_entity.id
_entity.type
_entity.pdbx_description
1 polymer ?
#
loop_
_entity_poly.entity_id
_entity_poly.type
_entity_poly.pdbx_seq_one_letter_code
_entity_poly.pdbx_strand_id
1 'polypeptide(L)'
;MTRLLSSLLLAAASQLAFNFVSADEGAQYKFEGNDAINNIVENTIPAANPNLPGGWYAPDECYGNYCVYASHRAGGGRGVAAVTTSASFEKLKRMDRALGIPVPNEKPALDPPPYEIKEVPGRGQVLVANTTIRRGTKLVVSQPVLIVHRKFMDDEEVDDEDQERLLDIAVKLLPGKTQKELLSRVDPNGEIKTLMDLIRSRPFEENLGLNWVGPEGFDNEKNIFTYPELAHVAHHCQPNAAFHIDQAYVHHTSAVRKILPGEEINIAYFSPLMQRAERQHLIENWLGKPCTCSRCTGHGDLGNVAKSDARLAEIEEIEKKLRDYESKGVTTGMLSRLQALYEEEGLNARYSDMYELLALNYNALGYQKRCIKYANLAVQAGIIEDGPDSNDVIAMRILAKNTLEHYSWKMRMKGN
;
A
#
# COMPACT_ATOMS: atom_id res chain seq x y z
N MET A 1 -21.83 -32.12 -7.50
CA MET A 1 -20.50 -31.65 -7.06
C MET A 1 -20.64 -30.20 -6.66
N THR A 2 -20.11 -29.89 -5.48
CA THR A 2 -20.77 -29.08 -4.45
C THR A 2 -20.43 -27.58 -4.58
N ARG A 3 -21.40 -26.75 -4.21
CA ARG A 3 -21.48 -25.29 -4.34
C ARG A 3 -20.38 -24.56 -3.54
N LEU A 4 -19.84 -23.47 -4.10
CA LEU A 4 -19.14 -22.41 -3.36
C LEU A 4 -19.83 -21.08 -3.68
N LEU A 5 -20.78 -20.74 -2.79
CA LEU A 5 -21.36 -19.42 -2.59
C LEU A 5 -20.57 -18.78 -1.45
N SER A 6 -20.00 -17.60 -1.65
CA SER A 6 -19.56 -16.73 -0.56
C SER A 6 -20.28 -15.39 -0.67
N SER A 7 -21.32 -15.28 0.17
CA SER A 7 -22.19 -14.12 0.33
C SER A 7 -21.82 -13.35 1.59
N LEU A 8 -21.73 -12.03 1.44
CA LEU A 8 -22.09 -10.93 2.36
C LEU A 8 -21.61 -10.88 3.84
N LEU A 9 -21.05 -9.70 4.14
CA LEU A 9 -20.94 -8.99 5.42
C LEU A 9 -22.12 -9.14 6.41
N LEU A 10 -21.82 -9.05 7.73
CA LEU A 10 -22.42 -8.02 8.60
C LEU A 10 -21.61 -7.77 9.89
N ALA A 11 -21.79 -6.57 10.42
CA ALA A 11 -21.06 -5.83 11.43
C ALA A 11 -21.07 -6.38 12.88
N ALA A 12 -20.11 -5.94 13.68
CA ALA A 12 -20.30 -5.64 15.10
C ALA A 12 -19.36 -4.50 15.53
N ALA A 13 -19.95 -3.37 15.91
CA ALA A 13 -19.30 -2.31 16.65
C ALA A 13 -19.28 -2.67 18.14
N SER A 14 -18.19 -2.38 18.84
CA SER A 14 -18.16 -2.36 20.29
C SER A 14 -17.24 -1.26 20.79
N GLN A 15 -17.86 -0.27 21.44
CA GLN A 15 -17.24 0.81 22.20
C GLN A 15 -16.40 0.25 23.34
N LEU A 16 -15.20 0.79 23.53
CA LEU A 16 -14.57 0.88 24.85
C LEU A 16 -13.89 2.25 24.96
N ALA A 17 -14.41 3.06 25.87
CA ALA A 17 -13.83 4.32 26.30
C ALA A 17 -12.67 4.02 27.27
N PHE A 18 -11.54 4.72 27.12
CA PHE A 18 -10.53 4.79 28.16
C PHE A 18 -10.15 6.24 28.46
N ASN A 19 -10.04 6.48 29.76
CA ASN A 19 -9.89 7.78 30.40
C ASN A 19 -8.54 8.42 30.13
N PHE A 20 -8.56 9.75 29.98
CA PHE A 20 -7.41 10.62 30.00
C PHE A 20 -6.65 10.52 31.33
N VAL A 21 -5.32 10.40 31.25
CA VAL A 21 -4.39 10.85 32.29
C VAL A 21 -3.41 11.82 31.63
N SER A 22 -3.19 12.95 32.32
CA SER A 22 -2.44 14.11 31.87
C SER A 22 -0.97 13.80 31.58
N ALA A 23 -0.46 14.41 30.52
CA ALA A 23 0.97 14.50 30.24
C ALA A 23 1.67 15.38 31.29
N ASP A 24 2.73 14.85 31.90
CA ASP A 24 3.75 15.65 32.58
C ASP A 24 5.13 15.33 31.98
N GLU A 25 5.82 16.42 31.67
CA GLU A 25 7.27 16.68 31.56
C GLU A 25 8.19 15.74 30.75
N GLY A 26 8.44 16.16 29.50
CA GLY A 26 9.75 16.28 28.84
C GLY A 26 10.89 15.32 29.22
N ALA A 27 10.96 14.17 28.55
CA ALA A 27 12.18 13.36 28.51
C ALA A 27 13.04 13.75 27.29
N GLN A 28 14.21 14.35 27.55
CA GLN A 28 15.30 14.41 26.57
C GLN A 28 15.91 13.01 26.45
N TYR A 29 15.65 12.30 25.35
CA TYR A 29 16.26 11.01 25.08
C TYR A 29 17.76 11.17 24.78
N LYS A 30 18.61 10.76 25.72
CA LYS A 30 20.01 10.39 25.51
C LYS A 30 20.15 8.91 25.86
N PHE A 31 20.31 8.05 24.87
CA PHE A 31 20.73 6.67 25.11
C PHE A 31 22.25 6.58 24.98
N GLU A 32 22.92 6.35 26.10
CA GLU A 32 24.28 5.83 26.13
C GLU A 32 24.20 4.36 25.66
N GLY A 33 24.58 4.11 24.42
CA GLY A 33 24.57 2.77 23.83
C GLY A 33 25.51 1.84 24.59
N ASN A 34 25.09 0.58 24.74
CA ASN A 34 25.90 -0.49 25.30
C ASN A 34 27.22 -0.58 24.51
N ASP A 35 28.38 -0.49 25.19
CA ASP A 35 29.71 -0.42 24.56
C ASP A 35 30.00 -1.57 23.57
N ALA A 36 29.30 -2.70 23.70
CA ALA A 36 29.34 -3.81 22.76
C ALA A 36 28.71 -3.47 21.39
N ILE A 37 27.61 -2.72 21.34
CA ILE A 37 26.93 -2.32 20.09
C ILE A 37 27.75 -1.25 19.36
N ASN A 38 28.28 -0.27 20.09
CA ASN A 38 29.18 0.72 19.51
C ASN A 38 30.46 0.06 18.96
N ASN A 39 31.00 -0.97 19.63
CA ASN A 39 32.13 -1.76 19.10
C ASN A 39 31.77 -2.66 17.91
N ILE A 40 30.54 -3.17 17.79
CA ILE A 40 30.06 -3.86 16.58
C ILE A 40 30.02 -2.88 15.40
N VAL A 41 29.56 -1.65 15.61
CA VAL A 41 29.48 -0.61 14.57
C VAL A 41 30.86 -0.05 14.20
N GLU A 42 31.79 0.08 15.16
CA GLU A 42 33.11 0.70 14.94
C GLU A 42 34.23 -0.28 14.53
N ASN A 43 34.19 -1.55 14.94
CA ASN A 43 35.34 -2.46 14.77
C ASN A 43 35.07 -3.71 13.92
N THR A 44 33.83 -4.01 13.52
CA THR A 44 33.57 -5.14 12.61
C THR A 44 32.25 -4.95 11.88
N ILE A 45 32.23 -4.62 10.58
CA ILE A 45 31.15 -5.14 9.73
C ILE A 45 31.37 -6.66 9.79
N PRO A 46 30.58 -7.47 10.52
CA PRO A 46 30.90 -8.87 10.64
C PRO A 46 30.85 -9.44 9.23
N ALA A 47 31.95 -10.04 8.78
CA ALA A 47 31.97 -10.79 7.55
C ALA A 47 30.74 -11.71 7.56
N ALA A 48 29.95 -11.68 6.49
CA ALA A 48 28.71 -12.45 6.33
C ALA A 48 28.81 -13.79 7.08
N ASN A 49 27.87 -14.08 7.99
CA ASN A 49 27.90 -15.33 8.75
C ASN A 49 27.92 -16.49 7.74
N PRO A 50 29.01 -17.29 7.66
CA PRO A 50 29.14 -18.33 6.65
C PRO A 50 28.09 -19.44 6.78
N ASN A 51 27.34 -19.47 7.89
CA ASN A 51 26.28 -20.45 8.17
C ASN A 51 24.85 -19.96 7.82
N LEU A 52 24.68 -18.71 7.35
CA LEU A 52 23.39 -18.20 6.88
C LEU A 52 23.43 -18.03 5.34
N PRO A 53 22.77 -18.90 4.56
CA PRO A 53 22.70 -18.72 3.11
C PRO A 53 22.05 -17.35 2.78
N GLY A 54 22.65 -16.59 1.86
CA GLY A 54 22.14 -15.28 1.42
C GLY A 54 22.87 -14.05 1.97
N GLY A 55 23.76 -14.21 2.95
CA GLY A 55 24.50 -13.08 3.54
C GLY A 55 23.67 -12.28 4.56
N TRP A 56 22.64 -12.89 5.14
CA TRP A 56 21.96 -12.40 6.33
C TRP A 56 22.84 -12.56 7.57
N TYR A 57 22.70 -11.61 8.48
CA TYR A 57 23.33 -11.52 9.79
C TYR A 57 22.23 -11.50 10.86
N ALA A 58 22.44 -12.24 11.94
CA ALA A 58 21.58 -12.30 13.11
C ALA A 58 22.46 -12.04 14.34
N PRO A 59 22.37 -10.87 15.00
CA PRO A 59 23.16 -10.53 16.18
C PRO A 59 22.71 -11.25 17.47
N ASP A 60 21.69 -12.13 17.40
CA ASP A 60 21.00 -12.71 18.56
C ASP A 60 20.32 -11.68 19.48
N GLU A 61 20.01 -10.48 18.94
CA GLU A 61 19.24 -9.45 19.63
C GLU A 61 17.74 -9.71 19.45
N CYS A 62 17.09 -10.11 20.55
CA CYS A 62 15.68 -10.48 20.56
C CYS A 62 14.94 -9.90 21.77
N TYR A 63 13.62 -9.82 21.65
CA TYR A 63 12.69 -9.68 22.75
C TYR A 63 11.51 -10.63 22.53
N GLY A 64 11.25 -11.52 23.48
CA GLY A 64 10.27 -12.58 23.32
C GLY A 64 10.55 -13.42 22.07
N ASN A 65 9.60 -13.46 21.15
CA ASN A 65 9.71 -14.20 19.88
C ASN A 65 10.23 -13.35 18.71
N TYR A 66 10.52 -12.07 18.92
CA TYR A 66 10.97 -11.15 17.86
C TYR A 66 12.47 -10.93 17.94
N CYS A 67 13.16 -11.12 16.82
CA CYS A 67 14.60 -10.97 16.71
C CYS A 67 14.97 -10.05 15.56
N VAL A 68 16.15 -9.44 15.67
CA VAL A 68 16.74 -8.61 14.61
C VAL A 68 17.48 -9.48 13.59
N TYR A 69 17.29 -9.18 12.32
CA TYR A 69 18.03 -9.75 11.20
C TYR A 69 18.42 -8.64 10.22
N ALA A 70 19.55 -8.78 9.53
CA ALA A 70 19.94 -7.81 8.50
C ALA A 70 20.73 -8.45 7.36
N SER A 71 20.65 -7.90 6.15
CA SER A 71 21.46 -8.31 4.99
C SER A 71 21.89 -7.06 4.23
N HIS A 72 23.20 -6.86 4.05
CA HIS A 72 23.73 -5.78 3.21
C HIS A 72 23.61 -6.09 1.71
N ARG A 73 23.44 -7.36 1.35
CA ARG A 73 23.36 -7.80 -0.06
C ARG A 73 21.94 -7.64 -0.61
N ALA A 74 20.94 -7.77 0.24
CA ALA A 74 19.55 -7.55 -0.13
C ALA A 74 19.32 -6.14 -0.67
N GLY A 75 18.31 -5.99 -1.53
CA GLY A 75 17.95 -4.71 -2.12
C GLY A 75 19.02 -4.14 -3.07
N GLY A 76 19.74 -5.01 -3.80
CA GLY A 76 20.80 -4.59 -4.72
C GLY A 76 21.99 -3.88 -4.04
N GLY A 77 22.26 -4.20 -2.77
CA GLY A 77 23.32 -3.57 -1.99
C GLY A 77 22.88 -2.37 -1.13
N ARG A 78 21.59 -1.95 -1.20
CA ARG A 78 21.04 -0.94 -0.27
C ARG A 78 20.85 -1.49 1.14
N GLY A 79 20.76 -2.81 1.27
CA GLY A 79 20.55 -3.52 2.51
C GLY A 79 19.11 -3.52 3.00
N VAL A 80 18.75 -4.57 3.73
CA VAL A 80 17.44 -4.75 4.38
C VAL A 80 17.67 -5.23 5.80
N ALA A 81 16.93 -4.67 6.75
CA ALA A 81 16.84 -5.16 8.11
C ALA A 81 15.42 -5.66 8.41
N ALA A 82 15.28 -6.56 9.37
CA ALA A 82 14.00 -7.08 9.80
C ALA A 82 13.94 -7.24 11.32
N VAL A 83 12.79 -6.91 11.90
CA VAL A 83 12.43 -7.24 13.29
C VAL A 83 11.23 -8.17 13.21
N THR A 84 11.47 -9.47 13.38
CA THR A 84 10.45 -10.48 13.09
C THR A 84 10.68 -11.78 13.85
N THR A 85 9.73 -12.70 13.79
CA THR A 85 9.88 -14.04 14.37
C THR A 85 10.82 -14.91 13.55
N SER A 86 11.42 -15.92 14.20
CA SER A 86 12.26 -16.92 13.52
C SER A 86 11.50 -17.64 12.39
N ALA A 87 10.20 -17.91 12.57
CA ALA A 87 9.37 -18.55 11.55
C ALA A 87 9.22 -17.67 10.29
N SER A 88 8.89 -16.39 10.49
CA SER A 88 8.83 -15.40 9.39
C SER A 88 10.19 -15.18 8.73
N PHE A 89 11.28 -15.22 9.51
CA PHE A 89 12.63 -15.11 8.97
C PHE A 89 13.01 -16.29 8.06
N GLU A 90 12.59 -17.53 8.40
CA GLU A 90 12.77 -18.68 7.50
C GLU A 90 12.05 -18.50 6.15
N LYS A 91 10.94 -17.75 6.12
CA LYS A 91 10.27 -17.37 4.86
C LYS A 91 11.07 -16.31 4.12
N LEU A 92 11.51 -15.25 4.81
CA LEU A 92 12.36 -14.19 4.23
C LEU A 92 13.62 -14.75 3.56
N LYS A 93 14.32 -15.70 4.20
CA LYS A 93 15.51 -16.35 3.63
C LYS A 93 15.24 -17.05 2.30
N ARG A 94 14.07 -17.68 2.12
CA ARG A 94 13.69 -18.30 0.84
C ARG A 94 13.45 -17.25 -0.25
N MET A 95 13.05 -16.06 0.18
CA MET A 95 12.80 -14.90 -0.67
C MET A 95 14.05 -14.03 -0.87
N ASP A 96 15.19 -14.38 -0.27
CA ASP A 96 16.46 -13.67 -0.44
C ASP A 96 16.86 -13.54 -1.91
N ARG A 97 16.53 -14.53 -2.76
CA ARG A 97 16.71 -14.41 -4.21
C ARG A 97 15.80 -13.34 -4.82
N ALA A 98 14.55 -13.21 -4.39
CA ALA A 98 13.64 -12.18 -4.88
C ALA A 98 14.05 -10.79 -4.40
N LEU A 99 14.43 -10.66 -3.13
CA LEU A 99 14.96 -9.42 -2.53
C LEU A 99 16.36 -9.05 -3.04
N GLY A 100 17.13 -10.05 -3.48
CA GLY A 100 18.50 -9.93 -3.97
C GLY A 100 18.62 -9.78 -5.48
N ILE A 101 17.53 -9.95 -6.25
CA ILE A 101 17.49 -9.51 -7.65
C ILE A 101 17.63 -7.98 -7.62
N PRO A 102 18.70 -7.41 -8.20
CA PRO A 102 18.74 -5.98 -8.41
C PRO A 102 17.52 -5.64 -9.25
N VAL A 103 16.66 -4.73 -8.77
CA VAL A 103 15.66 -4.13 -9.65
C VAL A 103 16.47 -3.57 -10.82
N PRO A 104 16.29 -4.08 -12.05
CA PRO A 104 17.33 -4.00 -13.07
C PRO A 104 17.47 -2.57 -13.54
N ASN A 105 18.27 -1.74 -12.84
CA ASN A 105 18.51 -0.34 -13.14
C ASN A 105 17.31 0.31 -13.84
N GLU A 106 16.08 0.11 -13.32
CA GLU A 106 15.07 1.09 -13.59
C GLU A 106 15.60 2.28 -12.82
N LYS A 107 16.31 3.15 -13.56
CA LYS A 107 16.64 4.50 -13.14
C LYS A 107 15.47 5.03 -12.30
N PRO A 108 15.70 5.93 -11.34
CA PRO A 108 14.61 6.76 -10.83
C PRO A 108 13.80 7.15 -12.05
N ALA A 109 12.49 6.87 -12.03
CA ALA A 109 11.70 6.75 -13.25
C ALA A 109 11.91 7.91 -14.24
N LEU A 110 12.32 9.07 -13.72
CA LEU A 110 13.18 10.06 -14.39
C LEU A 110 14.30 10.52 -13.40
N ASP A 111 15.51 10.80 -13.89
CA ASP A 111 16.60 11.45 -13.11
C ASP A 111 17.00 12.77 -13.80
N PRO A 112 16.81 13.95 -13.17
CA PRO A 112 16.17 14.13 -11.86
C PRO A 112 14.69 13.71 -11.86
N PRO A 113 14.12 13.38 -10.69
CA PRO A 113 12.70 13.03 -10.57
C PRO A 113 11.81 14.19 -11.05
N PRO A 114 10.60 13.91 -11.58
CA PRO A 114 9.69 14.94 -12.08
C PRO A 114 8.96 15.67 -10.94
N TYR A 115 9.52 15.64 -9.74
CA TYR A 115 9.00 16.25 -8.53
C TYR A 115 10.13 16.67 -7.59
N GLU A 116 9.77 17.52 -6.64
CA GLU A 116 10.64 17.99 -5.56
C GLU A 116 9.88 17.86 -4.23
N ILE A 117 10.62 17.80 -3.12
CA ILE A 117 10.05 17.80 -1.77
C ILE A 117 9.83 19.25 -1.35
N LYS A 118 8.62 19.60 -0.87
CA LYS A 118 8.30 20.94 -0.34
C LYS A 118 7.65 20.85 1.02
N GLU A 119 7.99 21.83 1.87
CA GLU A 119 7.29 22.07 3.13
C GLU A 119 5.92 22.72 2.85
N VAL A 120 4.86 22.16 3.44
CA VAL A 120 3.52 22.72 3.39
C VAL A 120 3.05 23.04 4.81
N PRO A 121 2.68 24.30 5.11
CA PRO A 121 2.22 24.70 6.44
C PRO A 121 1.11 23.78 6.97
N GLY A 122 1.33 23.21 8.16
CA GLY A 122 0.39 22.31 8.84
C GLY A 122 0.27 20.89 8.25
N ARG A 123 1.03 20.56 7.21
CA ARG A 123 1.03 19.22 6.59
C ARG A 123 2.42 18.58 6.43
N GLY A 124 3.47 19.31 6.77
CA GLY A 124 4.84 18.83 6.69
C GLY A 124 5.34 18.76 5.24
N GLN A 125 6.31 17.88 5.00
CA GLN A 125 6.93 17.69 3.69
C GLN A 125 6.09 16.82 2.76
N VAL A 126 5.83 17.31 1.56
CA VAL A 126 5.08 16.62 0.50
C VAL A 126 5.85 16.58 -0.82
N LEU A 127 5.53 15.63 -1.68
CA LEU A 127 6.02 15.60 -3.05
C LEU A 127 5.20 16.55 -3.94
N VAL A 128 5.87 17.44 -4.67
CA VAL A 128 5.24 18.40 -5.59
C VAL A 128 5.85 18.26 -6.98
N ALA A 129 5.00 18.14 -8.00
CA ALA A 129 5.46 18.04 -9.39
C ALA A 129 6.19 19.33 -9.82
N ASN A 130 7.38 19.20 -10.40
CA ASN A 130 8.15 20.32 -10.96
C ASN A 130 8.00 20.45 -12.49
N THR A 131 7.36 19.45 -13.11
CA THR A 131 7.06 19.37 -14.53
C THR A 131 5.69 18.75 -14.75
N THR A 132 5.21 18.75 -16.00
CA THR A 132 3.99 18.01 -16.34
C THR A 132 4.28 16.51 -16.40
N ILE A 133 3.60 15.74 -15.55
CA ILE A 133 3.70 14.29 -15.51
C ILE A 133 2.52 13.68 -16.26
N ARG A 134 2.80 12.69 -17.10
CA ARG A 134 1.77 11.98 -17.88
C ARG A 134 1.23 10.79 -17.09
N ARG A 135 -0.01 10.40 -17.40
CA ARG A 135 -0.57 9.14 -16.90
C ARG A 135 0.35 7.97 -17.26
N GLY A 136 0.58 7.07 -16.31
CA GLY A 136 1.45 5.90 -16.44
C GLY A 136 2.93 6.19 -16.20
N THR A 137 3.33 7.45 -15.97
CA THR A 137 4.69 7.75 -15.53
C THR A 137 4.92 7.14 -14.16
N LYS A 138 5.92 6.24 -14.05
CA LYS A 138 6.44 5.76 -12.77
C LYS A 138 7.01 6.95 -11.99
N LEU A 139 6.74 7.03 -10.69
CA LEU A 139 7.12 8.14 -9.82
C LEU A 139 8.12 7.67 -8.77
N VAL A 140 7.83 6.53 -8.14
CA VAL A 140 8.69 5.90 -7.14
C VAL A 140 8.77 4.42 -7.49
N VAL A 141 9.99 3.89 -7.51
CA VAL A 141 10.28 2.46 -7.66
C VAL A 141 11.35 2.14 -6.62
N SER A 142 10.95 1.50 -5.52
CA SER A 142 11.82 1.35 -4.36
C SER A 142 11.69 -0.02 -3.73
N GLN A 143 12.83 -0.61 -3.36
CA GLN A 143 12.88 -1.80 -2.51
C GLN A 143 12.76 -1.41 -1.03
N PRO A 144 12.20 -2.29 -0.18
CA PRO A 144 12.08 -2.02 1.25
C PRO A 144 13.46 -1.97 1.89
N VAL A 145 13.58 -1.27 3.02
CA VAL A 145 14.82 -1.25 3.83
C VAL A 145 14.62 -1.85 5.21
N LEU A 146 13.38 -1.90 5.68
CA LEU A 146 13.02 -2.41 6.99
C LEU A 146 11.71 -3.21 6.87
N ILE A 147 11.71 -4.42 7.45
CA ILE A 147 10.56 -5.34 7.47
C ILE A 147 10.22 -5.66 8.92
N VAL A 148 9.02 -5.31 9.37
CA VAL A 148 8.62 -5.49 10.77
C VAL A 148 7.41 -6.40 10.86
N HIS A 149 7.46 -7.42 11.70
CA HIS A 149 6.32 -8.29 11.90
C HIS A 149 5.12 -7.50 12.44
N ARG A 150 3.93 -7.63 11.81
CA ARG A 150 2.78 -6.77 12.14
C ARG A 150 2.39 -6.85 13.62
N LYS A 151 2.46 -8.05 14.22
CA LYS A 151 2.15 -8.24 15.64
C LYS A 151 3.14 -7.56 16.58
N PHE A 152 4.42 -7.43 16.20
CA PHE A 152 5.42 -6.77 17.04
C PHE A 152 5.00 -5.33 17.42
N MET A 153 4.27 -4.66 16.54
CA MET A 153 3.81 -3.28 16.75
C MET A 153 2.63 -3.14 17.72
N ASP A 154 1.88 -4.23 17.94
CA ASP A 154 0.65 -4.27 18.74
C ASP A 154 0.76 -5.30 19.89
N ASP A 155 1.95 -5.85 20.12
CA ASP A 155 2.17 -6.89 21.12
C ASP A 155 2.25 -6.23 22.50
N GLU A 156 1.22 -6.42 23.33
CA GLU A 156 1.14 -5.84 24.68
C GLU A 156 2.27 -6.32 25.60
N GLU A 157 2.96 -7.41 25.25
CA GLU A 157 4.13 -7.90 25.99
C GLU A 157 5.42 -7.14 25.65
N VAL A 158 5.45 -6.38 24.55
CA VAL A 158 6.62 -5.61 24.09
C VAL A 158 6.36 -4.12 24.28
N ASP A 159 6.98 -3.52 25.29
CA ASP A 159 6.83 -2.09 25.55
C ASP A 159 7.48 -1.21 24.47
N ASP A 160 7.12 0.07 24.46
CA ASP A 160 7.61 1.04 23.45
C ASP A 160 9.14 1.20 23.48
N GLU A 161 9.78 1.03 24.64
CA GLU A 161 11.24 1.14 24.77
C GLU A 161 11.95 -0.04 24.10
N ASP A 162 11.47 -1.27 24.32
CA ASP A 162 11.99 -2.46 23.66
C ASP A 162 11.65 -2.49 22.16
N GLN A 163 10.48 -1.96 21.77
CA GLN A 163 10.16 -1.77 20.35
C GLN A 163 11.19 -0.87 19.66
N GLU A 164 11.44 0.32 20.20
CA GLU A 164 12.42 1.25 19.66
C GLU A 164 13.84 0.69 19.72
N ARG A 165 14.22 -0.01 20.80
CA ARG A 165 15.55 -0.63 20.94
C ARG A 165 15.84 -1.62 19.82
N LEU A 166 14.91 -2.54 19.54
CA LEU A 166 15.09 -3.53 18.47
C LEU A 166 15.14 -2.87 17.08
N LEU A 167 14.34 -1.83 16.86
CA LEU A 167 14.35 -1.06 15.61
C LEU A 167 15.66 -0.29 15.42
N ASP A 168 16.18 0.35 16.47
CA ASP A 168 17.46 1.06 16.43
C ASP A 168 18.61 0.10 16.09
N ILE A 169 18.64 -1.08 16.72
CA ILE A 169 19.62 -2.13 16.37
C ILE A 169 19.47 -2.54 14.90
N ALA A 170 18.25 -2.80 14.44
CA ALA A 170 17.99 -3.17 13.05
C ALA A 170 18.50 -2.09 12.06
N VAL A 171 18.26 -0.81 12.37
CA VAL A 171 18.67 0.32 11.54
C VAL A 171 20.18 0.54 11.57
N LYS A 172 20.85 0.36 12.72
CA LYS A 172 22.32 0.41 12.84
C LYS A 172 23.03 -0.69 12.03
N LEU A 173 22.36 -1.81 11.77
CA LEU A 173 22.88 -2.88 10.95
C LEU A 173 22.72 -2.63 9.44
N LEU A 174 22.04 -1.58 9.01
CA LEU A 174 21.94 -1.20 7.59
C LEU A 174 23.22 -0.55 7.08
N PRO A 175 23.48 -0.59 5.75
CA PRO A 175 24.53 0.23 5.14
C PRO A 175 24.36 1.72 5.49
N GLY A 176 25.46 2.42 5.78
CA GLY A 176 25.41 3.79 6.31
C GLY A 176 24.67 4.81 5.43
N LYS A 177 24.60 4.61 4.11
CA LYS A 177 23.77 5.44 3.22
C LYS A 177 22.28 5.27 3.53
N THR A 178 21.82 4.02 3.64
CA THR A 178 20.42 3.65 3.90
C THR A 178 20.01 4.03 5.32
N GLN A 179 20.90 3.83 6.29
CA GLN A 179 20.71 4.29 7.66
C GLN A 179 20.45 5.80 7.71
N LYS A 180 21.31 6.61 7.06
CA LYS A 180 21.14 8.07 7.01
C LYS A 180 19.84 8.47 6.31
N GLU A 181 19.47 7.78 5.24
CA GLU A 181 18.22 8.03 4.53
C GLU A 181 16.99 7.80 5.42
N LEU A 182 16.94 6.68 6.13
CA LEU A 182 15.83 6.36 7.04
C LEU A 182 15.79 7.33 8.23
N LEU A 183 16.93 7.58 8.89
CA LEU A 183 17.02 8.48 10.03
C LEU A 183 16.71 9.94 9.66
N SER A 184 16.92 10.34 8.40
CA SER A 184 16.50 11.68 7.93
C SER A 184 14.98 11.89 7.94
N ARG A 185 14.19 10.83 8.18
CA ARG A 185 12.72 10.89 8.27
C ARG A 185 12.21 10.99 9.70
N VAL A 186 13.09 10.89 10.69
CA VAL A 186 12.74 10.94 12.12
C VAL A 186 13.27 12.24 12.70
N ASP A 187 12.39 13.02 13.30
CA ASP A 187 12.71 14.27 14.01
C ASP A 187 12.00 14.25 15.38
N PRO A 188 12.72 14.19 16.51
CA PRO A 188 12.13 14.22 17.84
C PRO A 188 11.21 15.42 18.11
N ASN A 189 11.35 16.51 17.35
CA ASN A 189 10.50 17.70 17.45
C ASN A 189 9.44 17.78 16.35
N GLY A 190 9.40 16.82 15.43
CA GLY A 190 8.50 16.76 14.29
C GLY A 190 7.25 15.91 14.52
N GLU A 191 6.52 15.63 13.43
CA GLU A 191 5.37 14.71 13.44
C GLU A 191 5.78 13.24 13.57
N ILE A 192 6.95 12.87 13.06
CA ILE A 192 7.51 11.52 13.13
C ILE A 192 8.68 11.56 14.12
N LYS A 193 8.46 11.15 15.38
CA LYS A 193 9.43 11.33 16.47
C LYS A 193 10.32 10.13 16.68
N THR A 194 9.82 8.94 16.33
CA THR A 194 10.52 7.68 16.53
C THR A 194 10.56 6.81 15.28
N LEU A 195 11.29 5.69 15.30
CA LEU A 195 11.27 4.73 14.20
C LEU A 195 9.91 4.05 14.08
N MET A 196 9.24 3.81 15.21
CA MET A 196 7.89 3.26 15.22
C MET A 196 6.85 4.24 14.68
N ASP A 197 6.97 5.54 14.95
CA ASP A 197 6.16 6.54 14.27
C ASP A 197 6.34 6.51 12.75
N LEU A 198 7.59 6.35 12.27
CA LEU A 198 7.87 6.27 10.84
C LEU A 198 7.16 5.07 10.19
N ILE A 199 7.25 3.90 10.83
CA ILE A 199 6.63 2.65 10.36
C ILE A 199 5.09 2.76 10.41
N ARG A 200 4.54 3.27 11.51
CA ARG A 200 3.09 3.50 11.69
C ARG A 200 2.56 4.56 10.72
N SER A 201 3.39 5.53 10.32
CA SER A 201 2.95 6.59 9.39
C SER A 201 2.60 6.03 8.02
N ARG A 202 3.31 5.00 7.53
CA ARG A 202 3.11 4.40 6.20
C ARG A 202 3.26 2.87 6.26
N PRO A 203 2.30 2.14 6.86
CA PRO A 203 2.40 0.71 7.06
C PRO A 203 1.99 -0.01 5.78
N PHE A 204 2.94 -0.22 4.86
CA PHE A 204 2.71 -1.08 3.70
C PHE A 204 2.74 -2.53 4.16
N GLU A 205 1.56 -3.09 4.40
CA GLU A 205 1.38 -4.44 4.91
C GLU A 205 1.40 -5.47 3.79
N GLU A 206 2.30 -6.44 3.89
CA GLU A 206 2.45 -7.53 2.93
C GLU A 206 2.64 -8.87 3.64
N ASN A 207 2.27 -9.96 2.96
CA ASN A 207 2.49 -11.31 3.44
C ASN A 207 3.87 -11.82 3.01
N LEU A 208 4.51 -12.62 3.87
CA LEU A 208 5.73 -13.32 3.51
C LEU A 208 5.44 -14.68 2.86
N GLY A 209 5.74 -14.81 1.57
CA GLY A 209 5.67 -16.07 0.81
C GLY A 209 4.50 -16.16 -0.17
N LEU A 210 4.38 -17.29 -0.86
CA LEU A 210 3.31 -17.49 -1.83
C LEU A 210 1.97 -17.68 -1.11
N ASN A 211 1.02 -16.83 -1.45
CA ASN A 211 -0.37 -16.83 -0.99
C ASN A 211 -1.10 -18.13 -1.41
N TRP A 212 -0.96 -19.21 -0.63
CA TRP A 212 -1.93 -20.29 -0.40
C TRP A 212 -1.26 -21.51 0.26
N VAL A 213 -1.60 -21.85 1.50
CA VAL A 213 -1.12 -23.07 2.18
C VAL A 213 -2.31 -24.00 2.49
N GLY A 214 -2.97 -24.49 1.43
CA GLY A 214 -3.92 -25.59 1.56
C GLY A 214 -5.21 -25.28 2.36
N PRO A 215 -5.93 -26.32 2.81
CA PRO A 215 -7.28 -26.20 3.39
C PRO A 215 -7.32 -25.61 4.81
N GLU A 216 -6.17 -25.39 5.45
CA GLU A 216 -6.07 -24.81 6.81
C GLU A 216 -5.99 -23.27 6.81
N GLY A 217 -5.96 -22.64 5.64
CA GLY A 217 -5.97 -21.19 5.47
C GLY A 217 -4.59 -20.58 5.24
N PHE A 218 -4.55 -19.24 5.16
CA PHE A 218 -3.32 -18.47 5.02
C PHE A 218 -2.62 -18.42 6.39
N ASP A 219 -1.33 -18.77 6.44
CA ASP A 219 -0.48 -18.35 7.56
C ASP A 219 -0.25 -16.83 7.40
N ASN A 220 -1.16 -16.05 8.00
CA ASN A 220 -1.30 -14.59 7.90
C ASN A 220 -0.21 -13.85 8.69
N GLU A 221 1.05 -14.24 8.55
CA GLU A 221 2.17 -13.46 9.06
C GLU A 221 2.32 -12.21 8.19
N LYS A 222 1.51 -11.21 8.54
CA LYS A 222 1.55 -9.86 8.00
C LYS A 222 2.81 -9.17 8.48
N ASN A 223 3.46 -8.45 7.58
CA ASN A 223 4.67 -7.71 7.83
C ASN A 223 4.54 -6.31 7.24
N ILE A 224 5.10 -5.32 7.92
CA ILE A 224 5.15 -3.94 7.45
C ILE A 224 6.48 -3.72 6.75
N PHE A 225 6.40 -3.30 5.48
CA PHE A 225 7.53 -2.99 4.63
C PHE A 225 7.73 -1.48 4.57
N THR A 226 8.91 -1.01 4.94
CA THR A 226 9.23 0.42 5.00
C THR A 226 10.09 0.85 3.82
N TYR A 227 9.66 1.93 3.15
CA TYR A 227 10.31 2.55 2.00
C TYR A 227 10.55 4.05 2.29
N PRO A 228 11.79 4.48 2.58
CA PRO A 228 12.08 5.87 2.96
C PRO A 228 11.66 6.93 1.93
N GLU A 229 11.57 6.54 0.66
CA GLU A 229 11.16 7.37 -0.47
C GLU A 229 9.67 7.74 -0.41
N LEU A 230 8.86 6.93 0.28
CA LEU A 230 7.41 7.12 0.38
C LEU A 230 6.99 7.93 1.61
N ALA A 231 7.94 8.30 2.49
CA ALA A 231 7.66 9.08 3.69
C ALA A 231 6.93 10.41 3.40
N HIS A 232 7.20 11.02 2.24
CA HIS A 232 6.61 12.29 1.81
C HIS A 232 5.38 12.17 0.91
N VAL A 233 4.96 10.95 0.55
CA VAL A 233 3.79 10.76 -0.31
C VAL A 233 2.55 10.99 0.56
N ALA A 234 1.86 12.10 0.32
CA ALA A 234 0.69 12.50 1.10
C ALA A 234 -0.57 11.71 0.73
N HIS A 235 -1.53 11.69 1.64
CA HIS A 235 -2.87 11.19 1.38
C HIS A 235 -3.71 12.23 0.62
N HIS A 236 -4.50 11.77 -0.36
CA HIS A 236 -5.64 12.51 -0.87
C HIS A 236 -6.80 11.54 -1.13
N CYS A 237 -8.02 11.89 -0.75
CA CYS A 237 -9.18 11.01 -0.98
C CYS A 237 -9.52 10.86 -2.48
N GLN A 238 -8.99 11.73 -3.34
CA GLN A 238 -9.08 11.63 -4.81
C GLN A 238 -7.67 11.63 -5.38
N PRO A 239 -6.95 10.51 -5.29
CA PRO A 239 -5.51 10.52 -5.51
C PRO A 239 -5.14 10.70 -7.00
N ASN A 240 -3.94 11.22 -7.25
CA ASN A 240 -3.40 11.36 -8.60
C ASN A 240 -2.31 10.34 -8.95
N ALA A 241 -1.91 9.52 -7.98
CA ALA A 241 -1.10 8.32 -8.17
C ALA A 241 -1.76 7.09 -7.52
N ALA A 242 -1.42 5.92 -8.04
CA ALA A 242 -1.72 4.63 -7.43
C ALA A 242 -0.40 3.88 -7.18
N PHE A 243 -0.44 2.87 -6.33
CA PHE A 243 0.70 2.00 -6.12
C PHE A 243 0.31 0.53 -6.13
N HIS A 244 1.27 -0.30 -6.48
CA HIS A 244 1.26 -1.74 -6.21
C HIS A 244 2.63 -2.16 -5.69
N ILE A 245 2.66 -3.28 -4.97
CA ILE A 245 3.89 -3.94 -4.54
C ILE A 245 3.99 -5.25 -5.32
N ASP A 246 5.11 -5.47 -6.00
CA ASP A 246 5.30 -6.68 -6.81
C ASP A 246 5.75 -7.89 -5.96
N GLN A 247 5.90 -9.05 -6.60
CA GLN A 247 6.31 -10.28 -5.93
C GLN A 247 7.75 -10.24 -5.36
N ALA A 248 8.56 -9.25 -5.75
CA ALA A 248 9.88 -8.98 -5.19
C ALA A 248 9.83 -7.90 -4.10
N TYR A 249 8.63 -7.53 -3.65
CA TYR A 249 8.34 -6.46 -2.70
C TYR A 249 8.81 -5.08 -3.14
N VAL A 250 9.02 -4.87 -4.44
CA VAL A 250 9.33 -3.54 -4.95
C VAL A 250 8.03 -2.75 -4.96
N HIS A 251 8.06 -1.59 -4.32
CA HIS A 251 6.95 -0.64 -4.38
C HIS A 251 7.01 0.15 -5.68
N HIS A 252 5.92 0.17 -6.44
CA HIS A 252 5.77 0.94 -7.66
C HIS A 252 4.65 1.96 -7.47
N THR A 253 4.99 3.25 -7.39
CA THR A 253 4.00 4.35 -7.46
C THR A 253 3.97 4.93 -8.87
N SER A 254 2.79 5.06 -9.48
CA SER A 254 2.63 5.62 -10.83
C SER A 254 1.48 6.61 -10.92
N ALA A 255 1.62 7.63 -11.77
CA ALA A 255 0.57 8.62 -12.00
C ALA A 255 -0.64 8.00 -12.71
N VAL A 256 -1.85 8.15 -12.15
CA VAL A 256 -3.10 7.61 -12.74
C VAL A 256 -3.82 8.61 -13.63
N ARG A 257 -3.40 9.87 -13.58
CA ARG A 257 -3.85 10.96 -14.45
C ARG A 257 -2.68 11.90 -14.77
N LYS A 258 -2.93 12.91 -15.61
CA LYS A 258 -1.97 14.00 -15.80
C LYS A 258 -1.82 14.77 -14.47
N ILE A 259 -0.58 15.08 -14.11
CA ILE A 259 -0.24 15.92 -12.94
C ILE A 259 0.49 17.16 -13.46
N LEU A 260 0.04 18.35 -13.05
CA LEU A 260 0.60 19.63 -13.51
C LEU A 260 1.72 20.12 -12.57
N PRO A 261 2.66 20.95 -13.05
CA PRO A 261 3.63 21.60 -12.18
C PRO A 261 2.94 22.33 -11.02
N GLY A 262 3.43 22.15 -9.81
CA GLY A 262 2.85 22.69 -8.58
C GLY A 262 1.75 21.83 -7.95
N GLU A 263 1.24 20.80 -8.62
CA GLU A 263 0.33 19.84 -7.99
C GLU A 263 1.11 18.88 -7.06
N GLU A 264 0.53 18.61 -5.90
CA GLU A 264 1.04 17.59 -4.98
C GLU A 264 0.81 16.19 -5.53
N ILE A 265 1.80 15.32 -5.39
CA ILE A 265 1.70 13.89 -5.68
C ILE A 265 1.17 13.18 -4.44
N ASN A 266 0.10 12.42 -4.61
CA ASN A 266 -0.59 11.77 -3.51
C ASN A 266 -1.18 10.41 -3.91
N ILE A 267 -1.31 9.56 -2.90
CA ILE A 267 -1.99 8.26 -2.99
C ILE A 267 -3.18 8.23 -2.03
N ALA A 268 -4.05 7.24 -2.18
CA ALA A 268 -5.05 6.95 -1.16
C ALA A 268 -4.48 5.94 -0.15
N TYR A 269 -4.66 6.19 1.15
CA TYR A 269 -4.22 5.26 2.20
C TYR A 269 -5.28 4.21 2.54
N PHE A 270 -6.51 4.48 2.14
CA PHE A 270 -7.66 3.61 2.24
C PHE A 270 -8.51 3.79 0.98
N SER A 271 -9.49 2.91 0.78
CA SER A 271 -10.29 2.94 -0.44
C SER A 271 -10.95 4.30 -0.68
N PRO A 272 -10.78 4.91 -1.87
CA PRO A 272 -11.47 6.16 -2.22
C PRO A 272 -12.98 5.96 -2.45
N LEU A 273 -13.47 4.72 -2.43
CA LEU A 273 -14.90 4.40 -2.52
C LEU A 273 -15.64 4.52 -1.18
N MET A 274 -14.92 4.54 -0.04
CA MET A 274 -15.53 4.70 1.30
C MET A 274 -16.26 6.04 1.43
N GLN A 275 -17.30 6.11 2.27
CA GLN A 275 -18.02 7.36 2.53
C GLN A 275 -17.15 8.37 3.28
N ARG A 276 -17.43 9.68 3.17
CA ARG A 276 -16.60 10.70 3.83
C ARG A 276 -16.48 10.48 5.33
N ALA A 277 -17.56 10.12 6.01
CA ALA A 277 -17.56 9.92 7.47
C ALA A 277 -16.56 8.83 7.88
N GLU A 278 -16.55 7.70 7.15
CA GLU A 278 -15.61 6.59 7.38
C GLU A 278 -14.17 7.02 7.10
N ARG A 279 -13.92 7.73 5.99
CA ARG A 279 -12.58 8.24 5.65
C ARG A 279 -12.05 9.21 6.71
N GLN A 280 -12.89 10.09 7.26
CA GLN A 280 -12.51 11.00 8.35
C GLN A 280 -12.20 10.22 9.63
N HIS A 281 -13.03 9.25 9.99
CA HIS A 281 -12.78 8.43 11.17
C HIS A 281 -11.45 7.68 11.08
N LEU A 282 -11.16 7.04 9.92
CA LEU A 282 -9.93 6.30 9.71
C LEU A 282 -8.68 7.21 9.78
N ILE A 283 -8.70 8.35 9.10
CA ILE A 283 -7.53 9.23 9.05
C ILE A 283 -7.30 9.97 10.38
N GLU A 284 -8.36 10.31 11.12
CA GLU A 284 -8.25 10.92 12.45
C GLU A 284 -7.68 9.93 13.46
N ASN A 285 -8.13 8.67 13.45
CA ASN A 285 -7.57 7.64 14.32
C ASN A 285 -6.12 7.30 13.98
N TRP A 286 -5.75 7.37 12.70
CA TRP A 286 -4.40 7.04 12.25
C TRP A 286 -3.41 8.19 12.42
N LEU A 287 -3.72 9.38 11.89
CA LEU A 287 -2.80 10.52 11.87
C LEU A 287 -3.08 11.55 12.99
N GLY A 288 -4.09 11.32 13.82
CA GLY A 288 -4.49 12.25 14.90
C GLY A 288 -5.14 13.54 14.42
N LYS A 289 -5.45 13.68 13.11
CA LYS A 289 -5.99 14.90 12.51
C LYS A 289 -6.97 14.62 11.37
N PRO A 290 -8.01 15.47 11.19
CA PRO A 290 -8.97 15.33 10.09
C PRO A 290 -8.30 15.52 8.73
N CYS A 291 -8.81 14.81 7.72
CA CYS A 291 -8.41 15.05 6.34
C CYS A 291 -9.04 16.34 5.81
N THR A 292 -8.18 17.28 5.43
CA THR A 292 -8.54 18.60 4.89
C THR A 292 -8.48 18.67 3.36
N CYS A 293 -8.39 17.51 2.68
CA CYS A 293 -8.31 17.49 1.23
C CYS A 293 -9.53 18.11 0.55
N SER A 294 -9.38 18.51 -0.72
CA SER A 294 -10.43 19.18 -1.48
C SER A 294 -11.74 18.37 -1.54
N ARG A 295 -11.65 17.05 -1.64
CA ARG A 295 -12.82 16.15 -1.61
C ARG A 295 -13.51 16.14 -0.23
N CYS A 296 -12.74 16.11 0.85
CA CYS A 296 -13.29 16.11 2.22
C CYS A 296 -13.85 17.48 2.66
N THR A 297 -13.40 18.56 2.02
CA THR A 297 -13.88 19.93 2.27
C THR A 297 -14.93 20.38 1.24
N GLY A 298 -15.32 19.51 0.29
CA GLY A 298 -16.27 19.85 -0.77
C GLY A 298 -15.78 20.95 -1.72
N HIS A 299 -14.47 21.08 -1.89
CA HIS A 299 -13.81 22.18 -2.59
C HIS A 299 -14.18 23.56 -2.02
N GLY A 300 -14.41 23.63 -0.70
CA GLY A 300 -14.85 24.84 0.00
C GLY A 300 -16.37 25.02 0.07
N ASP A 301 -17.14 24.15 -0.59
CA ASP A 301 -18.61 24.13 -0.53
C ASP A 301 -19.10 22.80 0.04
N LEU A 302 -19.62 22.84 1.27
CA LEU A 302 -20.15 21.66 1.97
C LEU A 302 -21.32 21.00 1.23
N GLY A 303 -22.04 21.72 0.35
CA GLY A 303 -23.06 21.13 -0.51
C GLY A 303 -22.49 20.09 -1.48
N ASN A 304 -21.21 20.19 -1.85
CA ASN A 304 -20.54 19.21 -2.70
C ASN A 304 -20.17 17.92 -1.95
N VAL A 305 -20.02 17.98 -0.63
CA VAL A 305 -19.81 16.78 0.20
C VAL A 305 -21.01 15.85 0.10
N ALA A 306 -22.22 16.38 0.32
CA ALA A 306 -23.44 15.56 0.23
C ALA A 306 -23.65 14.95 -1.16
N LYS A 307 -23.29 15.69 -2.23
CA LYS A 307 -23.34 15.16 -3.61
C LYS A 307 -22.30 14.05 -3.84
N SER A 308 -21.10 14.20 -3.29
CA SER A 308 -20.05 13.18 -3.34
C SER A 308 -20.47 11.90 -2.62
N ASP A 309 -20.98 12.00 -1.40
CA ASP A 309 -21.47 10.84 -0.64
C ASP A 309 -22.65 10.16 -1.36
N ALA A 310 -23.57 10.94 -1.97
CA ALA A 310 -24.66 10.39 -2.76
C ALA A 310 -24.17 9.63 -4.00
N ARG A 311 -23.14 10.14 -4.71
CA ARG A 311 -22.53 9.43 -5.84
C ARG A 311 -21.87 8.13 -5.40
N LEU A 312 -21.20 8.11 -4.26
CA LEU A 312 -20.57 6.90 -3.71
C LEU A 312 -21.59 5.84 -3.33
N ALA A 313 -22.71 6.23 -2.72
CA ALA A 313 -23.82 5.32 -2.45
C ALA A 313 -24.40 4.73 -3.74
N GLU A 314 -24.59 5.56 -4.78
CA GLU A 314 -25.08 5.08 -6.08
C GLU A 314 -24.06 4.14 -6.76
N ILE A 315 -22.76 4.41 -6.65
CA ILE A 315 -21.70 3.51 -7.12
C ILE A 315 -21.82 2.15 -6.42
N GLU A 316 -21.90 2.14 -5.09
CA GLU A 316 -22.00 0.90 -4.30
C GLU A 316 -23.23 0.06 -4.72
N GLU A 317 -24.39 0.70 -4.87
CA GLU A 317 -25.62 0.03 -5.30
C GLU A 317 -25.50 -0.58 -6.71
N ILE A 318 -24.96 0.19 -7.66
CA ILE A 318 -24.77 -0.29 -9.03
C ILE A 318 -23.75 -1.43 -9.04
N GLU A 319 -22.61 -1.29 -8.36
CA GLU A 319 -21.58 -2.33 -8.30
C GLU A 319 -22.10 -3.62 -7.70
N LYS A 320 -22.80 -3.55 -6.57
CA LYS A 320 -23.43 -4.71 -5.92
C LYS A 320 -24.32 -5.46 -6.91
N LYS A 321 -25.15 -4.73 -7.66
CA LYS A 321 -26.03 -5.32 -8.67
C LYS A 321 -25.26 -5.92 -9.84
N LEU A 322 -24.19 -5.27 -10.31
CA LEU A 322 -23.40 -5.73 -11.44
C LEU A 322 -22.51 -6.94 -11.12
N ARG A 323 -22.04 -7.06 -9.87
CA ARG A 323 -21.24 -8.19 -9.36
C ARG A 323 -22.09 -9.44 -9.11
N ASP A 324 -23.36 -9.25 -8.75
CA ASP A 324 -24.32 -10.35 -8.66
C ASP A 324 -24.78 -10.80 -10.06
N TYR A 325 -24.29 -11.94 -10.53
CA TYR A 325 -24.63 -12.52 -11.83
C TYR A 325 -26.10 -12.96 -11.94
N GLU A 326 -26.77 -13.22 -10.82
CA GLU A 326 -28.19 -13.60 -10.77
C GLU A 326 -29.11 -12.38 -10.80
N SER A 327 -28.57 -11.17 -10.63
CA SER A 327 -29.35 -9.95 -10.61
C SER A 327 -30.07 -9.69 -11.93
N LYS A 328 -31.35 -9.30 -11.83
CA LYS A 328 -32.21 -8.99 -12.98
C LYS A 328 -32.21 -7.49 -13.31
N GLY A 329 -32.52 -7.18 -14.56
CA GLY A 329 -32.69 -5.78 -15.01
C GLY A 329 -31.38 -4.99 -15.04
N VAL A 330 -30.25 -5.65 -15.28
CA VAL A 330 -28.99 -4.97 -15.64
C VAL A 330 -29.11 -4.44 -17.06
N THR A 331 -28.86 -3.14 -17.24
CA THR A 331 -28.97 -2.47 -18.54
C THR A 331 -27.67 -1.79 -18.94
N THR A 332 -27.50 -1.50 -20.22
CA THR A 332 -26.38 -0.67 -20.71
C THR A 332 -26.41 0.75 -20.15
N GLY A 333 -27.59 1.25 -19.75
CA GLY A 333 -27.76 2.52 -19.06
C GLY A 333 -27.08 2.51 -17.69
N MET A 334 -27.23 1.44 -16.91
CA MET A 334 -26.53 1.28 -15.63
C MET A 334 -25.01 1.26 -15.80
N LEU A 335 -24.51 0.56 -16.81
CA LEU A 335 -23.07 0.52 -17.13
C LEU A 335 -22.54 1.92 -17.49
N SER A 336 -23.30 2.67 -18.28
CA SER A 336 -22.92 4.04 -18.65
C SER A 336 -22.98 4.99 -17.46
N ARG A 337 -23.96 4.81 -16.55
CA ARG A 337 -24.09 5.59 -15.32
C ARG A 337 -22.94 5.33 -14.35
N LEU A 338 -22.54 4.07 -14.17
CA LEU A 338 -21.39 3.72 -13.33
C LEU A 338 -20.13 4.44 -13.81
N GLN A 339 -19.87 4.40 -15.13
CA GLN A 339 -18.71 5.08 -15.69
C GLN A 339 -18.74 6.59 -15.43
N ALA A 340 -19.89 7.24 -15.66
CA ALA A 340 -20.04 8.67 -15.40
C ALA A 340 -19.80 9.02 -13.92
N LEU A 341 -20.30 8.20 -12.98
CA LEU A 341 -20.09 8.40 -11.55
C LEU A 341 -18.60 8.34 -11.16
N TYR A 342 -17.86 7.36 -11.69
CA TYR A 342 -16.42 7.25 -11.47
C TYR A 342 -15.63 8.44 -12.04
N GLU A 343 -16.05 8.97 -13.19
CA GLU A 343 -15.46 10.17 -13.81
C GLU A 343 -15.79 11.43 -13.01
N GLU A 344 -17.05 11.63 -12.63
CA GLU A 344 -17.54 12.76 -11.81
C GLU A 344 -16.88 12.80 -10.43
N GLU A 345 -16.68 11.64 -9.80
CA GLU A 345 -16.04 11.52 -8.49
C GLU A 345 -14.51 11.52 -8.58
N GLY A 346 -13.96 11.44 -9.79
CA GLY A 346 -12.52 11.48 -10.05
C GLY A 346 -11.75 10.30 -9.46
N LEU A 347 -12.34 9.11 -9.51
CA LEU A 347 -11.77 7.86 -8.97
C LEU A 347 -10.69 7.26 -9.88
N ASN A 348 -9.77 8.09 -10.40
CA ASN A 348 -8.79 7.69 -11.41
C ASN A 348 -7.90 6.51 -10.99
N ALA A 349 -7.67 6.33 -9.69
CA ALA A 349 -6.88 5.23 -9.13
C ALA A 349 -7.65 3.93 -8.91
N ARG A 350 -8.93 3.86 -9.35
CA ARG A 350 -9.80 2.67 -9.32
C ARG A 350 -10.48 2.44 -10.68
N TYR A 351 -9.87 2.91 -11.76
CA TYR A 351 -10.45 2.73 -13.09
C TYR A 351 -10.32 1.27 -13.56
N SER A 352 -9.36 0.50 -13.06
CA SER A 352 -9.23 -0.94 -13.37
C SER A 352 -10.50 -1.70 -12.97
N ASP A 353 -10.92 -1.59 -11.71
CA ASP A 353 -12.15 -2.18 -11.17
C ASP A 353 -13.39 -1.88 -12.01
N MET A 354 -13.59 -0.59 -12.29
CA MET A 354 -14.75 -0.12 -13.03
C MET A 354 -14.74 -0.72 -14.44
N TYR A 355 -13.61 -0.65 -15.15
CA TYR A 355 -13.52 -1.17 -16.52
C TYR A 355 -13.67 -2.69 -16.58
N GLU A 356 -13.16 -3.43 -15.60
CA GLU A 356 -13.41 -4.86 -15.48
C GLU A 356 -14.91 -5.15 -15.35
N LEU A 357 -15.59 -4.47 -14.41
CA LEU A 357 -17.01 -4.69 -14.15
C LEU A 357 -17.87 -4.36 -15.38
N LEU A 358 -17.50 -3.30 -16.12
CA LEU A 358 -18.11 -2.95 -17.40
C LEU A 358 -17.85 -4.03 -18.45
N ALA A 359 -16.61 -4.51 -18.59
CA ALA A 359 -16.25 -5.53 -19.57
C ALA A 359 -17.05 -6.82 -19.37
N LEU A 360 -17.07 -7.33 -18.13
CA LEU A 360 -17.80 -8.54 -17.76
C LEU A 360 -19.30 -8.41 -18.01
N ASN A 361 -19.91 -7.28 -17.65
CA ASN A 361 -21.35 -7.08 -17.85
C ASN A 361 -21.73 -6.79 -19.30
N TYR A 362 -20.89 -6.11 -20.08
CA TYR A 362 -21.09 -6.04 -21.53
C TYR A 362 -21.01 -7.42 -22.17
N ASN A 363 -20.10 -8.30 -21.70
CA ASN A 363 -20.03 -9.68 -22.16
C ASN A 363 -21.29 -10.48 -21.80
N ALA A 364 -21.78 -10.30 -20.56
CA ALA A 364 -22.98 -10.94 -20.06
C ALA A 364 -24.27 -10.53 -20.76
N LEU A 365 -24.29 -9.32 -21.31
CA LEU A 365 -25.37 -8.81 -22.15
C LEU A 365 -25.17 -9.10 -23.65
N GLY A 366 -24.09 -9.79 -24.05
CA GLY A 366 -23.82 -10.16 -25.44
C GLY A 366 -23.20 -9.05 -26.30
N TYR A 367 -22.73 -7.94 -25.72
CA TYR A 367 -22.10 -6.84 -26.43
C TYR A 367 -20.59 -7.04 -26.59
N GLN A 368 -20.20 -7.97 -27.46
CA GLN A 368 -18.80 -8.38 -27.65
C GLN A 368 -17.82 -7.22 -27.88
N LYS A 369 -18.12 -6.30 -28.81
CA LYS A 369 -17.22 -5.17 -29.13
C LYS A 369 -16.99 -4.24 -27.93
N ARG A 370 -18.02 -4.03 -27.11
CA ARG A 370 -17.90 -3.21 -25.89
C ARG A 370 -17.11 -3.97 -24.82
N CYS A 371 -17.36 -5.27 -24.64
CA CYS A 371 -16.56 -6.13 -23.78
C CYS A 371 -15.05 -6.01 -24.11
N ILE A 372 -14.67 -6.19 -25.39
CA ILE A 372 -13.26 -6.06 -25.82
C ILE A 372 -12.70 -4.68 -25.51
N LYS A 373 -13.45 -3.60 -25.80
CA LYS A 373 -13.03 -2.23 -25.49
C LYS A 373 -12.71 -2.08 -23.99
N TYR A 374 -13.66 -2.43 -23.13
CA TYR A 374 -13.53 -2.23 -21.70
C TYR A 374 -12.52 -3.18 -21.05
N ALA A 375 -12.39 -4.42 -21.54
CA ALA A 375 -11.34 -5.33 -21.08
C ALA A 375 -9.94 -4.76 -21.39
N ASN A 376 -9.73 -4.16 -22.57
CA ASN A 376 -8.46 -3.51 -22.89
C ASN A 376 -8.21 -2.25 -22.04
N LEU A 377 -9.25 -1.47 -21.72
CA LEU A 377 -9.14 -0.33 -20.81
C LEU A 377 -8.81 -0.78 -19.38
N ALA A 378 -9.42 -1.88 -18.91
CA ALA A 378 -9.10 -2.49 -17.63
C ALA A 378 -7.64 -2.94 -17.57
N VAL A 379 -7.12 -3.57 -18.64
CA VAL A 379 -5.68 -3.92 -18.74
C VAL A 379 -4.79 -2.67 -18.66
N GLN A 380 -5.12 -1.60 -19.38
CA GLN A 380 -4.33 -0.36 -19.37
C GLN A 380 -4.36 0.38 -18.03
N ALA A 381 -5.44 0.24 -17.26
CA ALA A 381 -5.59 0.77 -15.92
C ALA A 381 -4.88 -0.12 -14.89
N GLY A 382 -5.16 -1.41 -14.89
CA GLY A 382 -4.60 -2.39 -13.96
C GLY A 382 -3.09 -2.54 -14.06
N ILE A 383 -2.45 -2.35 -15.23
CA ILE A 383 -0.98 -2.32 -15.30
C ILE A 383 -0.38 -1.19 -14.44
N ILE A 384 -1.08 -0.06 -14.32
CA ILE A 384 -0.65 1.09 -13.52
C ILE A 384 -1.05 0.91 -12.05
N GLU A 385 -2.29 0.49 -11.83
CA GLU A 385 -2.93 0.42 -10.51
C GLU A 385 -2.50 -0.82 -9.72
N ASP A 386 -2.44 -2.00 -10.36
CA ASP A 386 -2.28 -3.30 -9.71
C ASP A 386 -1.01 -4.06 -10.16
N GLY A 387 -0.35 -3.58 -11.22
CA GLY A 387 0.85 -4.17 -11.80
C GLY A 387 0.59 -5.07 -13.01
N PRO A 388 1.59 -5.26 -13.88
CA PRO A 388 1.41 -5.95 -15.16
C PRO A 388 1.10 -7.45 -15.05
N ASP A 389 1.49 -8.05 -13.92
CA ASP A 389 1.35 -9.48 -13.65
C ASP A 389 0.21 -9.78 -12.67
N SER A 390 -0.64 -8.80 -12.35
CA SER A 390 -1.81 -9.02 -11.50
C SER A 390 -2.78 -10.00 -12.15
N ASN A 391 -3.46 -10.80 -11.33
CA ASN A 391 -4.44 -11.77 -11.81
C ASN A 391 -5.55 -11.10 -12.63
N ASP A 392 -5.98 -9.90 -12.22
CA ASP A 392 -7.04 -9.16 -12.88
C ASP A 392 -6.60 -8.65 -14.26
N VAL A 393 -5.35 -8.16 -14.39
CA VAL A 393 -4.76 -7.79 -15.69
C VAL A 393 -4.68 -9.00 -16.61
N ILE A 394 -4.24 -10.16 -16.10
CA ILE A 394 -4.16 -11.40 -16.86
C ILE A 394 -5.56 -11.86 -17.29
N ALA A 395 -6.53 -11.87 -16.38
CA ALA A 395 -7.91 -12.26 -16.64
C ALA A 395 -8.55 -11.37 -17.71
N MET A 396 -8.35 -10.06 -17.65
CA MET A 396 -8.87 -9.13 -18.65
C MET A 396 -8.19 -9.27 -20.02
N ARG A 397 -6.89 -9.61 -20.07
CA ARG A 397 -6.22 -9.99 -21.34
C ARG A 397 -6.83 -11.24 -21.96
N ILE A 398 -7.17 -12.24 -21.14
CA ILE A 398 -7.82 -13.48 -21.59
C ILE A 398 -9.23 -13.18 -22.08
N LEU A 399 -10.03 -12.42 -21.31
CA LEU A 399 -11.38 -12.02 -21.69
C LEU A 399 -11.39 -11.27 -23.03
N ALA A 400 -10.48 -10.31 -23.22
CA ALA A 400 -10.39 -9.53 -24.47
C ALA A 400 -10.13 -10.41 -25.71
N LYS A 401 -9.40 -11.52 -25.55
CA LYS A 401 -9.11 -12.48 -26.63
C LYS A 401 -10.25 -13.48 -26.86
N ASN A 402 -10.86 -13.99 -25.78
CA ASN A 402 -11.75 -15.14 -25.81
C ASN A 402 -13.18 -14.82 -25.31
N THR A 403 -13.71 -13.66 -25.68
CA THR A 403 -15.03 -13.16 -25.22
C THR A 403 -16.19 -14.14 -25.33
N LEU A 404 -16.31 -14.88 -26.45
CA LEU A 404 -17.42 -15.80 -26.74
C LEU A 404 -17.36 -17.11 -25.94
N GLU A 405 -16.15 -17.53 -25.58
CA GLU A 405 -15.89 -18.76 -24.81
C GLU A 405 -15.85 -18.51 -23.31
N HIS A 406 -15.69 -17.25 -22.90
CA HIS A 406 -15.68 -16.85 -21.50
C HIS A 406 -17.03 -17.16 -20.83
N TYR A 407 -17.01 -17.63 -19.58
CA TYR A 407 -18.19 -18.10 -18.85
C TYR A 407 -19.31 -17.05 -18.80
N SER A 408 -18.94 -15.77 -18.75
CA SER A 408 -19.91 -14.67 -18.67
C SER A 408 -20.66 -14.42 -19.97
N TRP A 409 -20.25 -14.97 -21.13
CA TRP A 409 -20.87 -14.66 -22.42
C TRP A 409 -22.38 -14.93 -22.45
N LYS A 410 -23.15 -13.87 -22.72
CA LYS A 410 -24.63 -13.88 -22.75
C LYS A 410 -25.27 -14.48 -21.49
N MET A 411 -24.58 -14.54 -20.36
CA MET A 411 -25.06 -15.17 -19.14
C MET A 411 -26.38 -14.55 -18.66
N ARG A 412 -26.51 -13.22 -18.75
CA ARG A 412 -27.73 -12.48 -18.37
C ARG A 412 -28.85 -12.54 -19.42
N MET A 413 -28.62 -13.22 -20.55
CA MET A 413 -29.64 -13.47 -21.57
C MET A 413 -30.27 -14.87 -21.44
N LYS A 414 -29.70 -15.76 -20.63
CA LYS A 414 -30.11 -17.18 -20.55
C LYS A 414 -31.36 -17.43 -19.68
N GLY A 415 -32.10 -16.40 -19.28
CA GLY A 415 -33.27 -16.53 -18.39
C GLY A 415 -34.25 -15.35 -18.42
N ASN A 416 -34.31 -14.61 -19.54
CA ASN A 416 -35.36 -13.63 -19.82
C ASN A 416 -36.37 -14.19 -20.82
#